data_AF-A0A521KUN0-F1
#
_entry.id   AF-A0A521KUN0-F1
#
_cell.length_a   1.000
_cell.length_b   1.000
_cell.length_c   1.000
_cell.angle_alpha   90.00
_cell.angle_beta   90.00
_cell.angle_gamma   90.00
#
_symmetry.space_group_name_H-M   'P 1'
#
loop_
_entity.id
_entity.type
_entity.pdbx_description
1 polymer ?
#
loop_
_entity_poly.entity_id
_entity_poly.type
_entity_poly.pdbx_seq_one_letter_code
_entity_poly.pdbx_strand_id
1 'polypeptide(L)'
;MRQSPEFLSVIYGLQSTIEATQEGTTNIIKITATVDDPKKAERYATLTAEAYREENIYNRNRQVIEARRFVEGQLQAMEAHLREAEQSLTSFKEQEGQVFVTEEARQALAQYQQLEAQQEQLLRVKKEVASQLESLKKGGEIGTTSNRVYSDEVEALISRLNTRMVDLTQERNNLLINYTPEHALVKELDRKIKNVKEEMIRELEGKLGTFSGRERAIQESIGRYKDRYLGLPQAAIQLSRLEREVMVNSNLYATLKAKHQEFMIKGAERIEEVSIIEPAVEPTRPINAPNLPLNAFLGLLMGAMVGLVAAFLKESFDTSIGTIEEVESYLKVPVLGVIPRVDRKETERAIQQGFKEKLALETMDMYCHLVSLFDPQSPLAEGYRSLRTNIQFTGLAQGQRVLAFVSAGAQEGKTTSAVNLAIALAQDGKRVLLVDADLRKPIIHERLGL
;
A
#
# COMPACT_ATOMS: atom_id res chain seq x y z
N MET A 1 19.81 -13.59 27.52
CA MET A 1 20.26 -13.40 26.13
C MET A 1 19.13 -13.06 25.15
N ARG A 2 18.00 -13.80 25.10
CA ARG A 2 16.88 -13.53 24.16
C ARG A 2 16.02 -12.27 24.43
N GLN A 3 16.40 -11.44 25.40
CA GLN A 3 15.67 -10.21 25.78
C GLN A 3 16.60 -8.99 25.84
N SER A 4 17.83 -9.07 25.29
CA SER A 4 18.66 -7.87 25.19
C SER A 4 18.07 -6.90 24.16
N PRO A 5 18.10 -5.58 24.41
CA PRO A 5 17.62 -4.58 23.45
C PRO A 5 18.27 -4.71 22.06
N GLU A 6 19.56 -5.06 22.02
CA GLU A 6 20.30 -5.31 20.78
C GLU A 6 19.69 -6.47 19.98
N PHE A 7 19.34 -7.58 20.63
CA PHE A 7 18.74 -8.74 19.97
C PHE A 7 17.36 -8.42 19.38
N LEU A 8 16.53 -7.67 20.10
CA LEU A 8 15.23 -7.25 19.61
C LEU A 8 15.34 -6.28 18.44
N SER A 9 16.32 -5.37 18.45
CA SER A 9 16.54 -4.44 17.33
C SER A 9 16.88 -5.17 16.03
N VAL A 10 17.66 -6.25 16.10
CA VAL A 10 17.99 -7.11 14.95
C VAL A 10 16.74 -7.82 14.42
N ILE A 11 15.89 -8.34 15.31
CA ILE A 11 14.64 -9.00 14.91
C ILE A 11 13.69 -8.01 14.23
N TYR A 12 13.45 -6.84 14.81
CA TYR A 12 12.56 -5.85 14.21
C TYR A 12 13.11 -5.31 12.89
N GLY A 13 14.44 -5.14 12.79
CA GLY A 13 15.10 -4.81 11.52
C GLY A 13 14.82 -5.85 10.44
N LEU A 14 15.03 -7.14 10.76
CA LEU A 14 14.72 -8.24 9.83
C LEU A 14 13.23 -8.29 9.46
N GLN A 15 12.33 -8.19 10.44
CA GLN A 15 10.88 -8.18 10.20
C GLN A 15 10.44 -7.03 9.30
N SER A 16 11.06 -5.85 9.43
CA SER A 16 10.74 -4.70 8.56
C SER A 16 11.18 -4.89 7.09
N THR A 17 12.13 -5.79 6.83
CA THR A 17 12.66 -6.05 5.48
C THR A 17 11.96 -7.20 4.78
N ILE A 18 11.19 -8.02 5.48
CA ILE A 18 10.56 -9.24 4.96
C ILE A 18 9.05 -9.06 4.92
N GLU A 19 8.46 -9.30 3.76
CA GLU A 19 7.02 -9.30 3.54
C GLU A 19 6.58 -10.68 3.06
N ALA A 20 5.50 -11.21 3.64
CA ALA A 20 4.90 -12.48 3.24
C ALA A 20 3.45 -12.24 2.80
N THR A 21 3.14 -12.58 1.55
CA THR A 21 1.80 -12.42 0.98
C THR A 21 1.32 -13.74 0.37
N GLN A 22 0.02 -13.97 0.41
CA GLN A 22 -0.59 -15.12 -0.24
C GLN A 22 -0.87 -14.79 -1.71
N GLU A 23 -0.53 -15.71 -2.62
CA GLU A 23 -0.72 -15.49 -4.04
C GLU A 23 -2.16 -15.83 -4.47
N GLY A 24 -3.02 -14.81 -4.48
CA GLY A 24 -4.43 -14.92 -4.88
C GLY A 24 -5.23 -15.85 -3.97
N THR A 25 -5.89 -16.86 -4.53
CA THR A 25 -6.62 -17.91 -3.81
C THR A 25 -5.82 -19.21 -3.64
N THR A 26 -4.53 -19.20 -3.98
CA THR A 26 -3.67 -20.38 -3.88
C THR A 26 -3.11 -20.55 -2.47
N ASN A 27 -2.59 -21.73 -2.14
CA ASN A 27 -1.87 -21.97 -0.88
C ASN A 27 -0.38 -21.60 -0.97
N ILE A 28 0.00 -20.77 -1.95
CA ILE A 28 1.39 -20.33 -2.14
C ILE A 28 1.63 -19.06 -1.33
N ILE A 29 2.68 -19.11 -0.50
CA ILE A 29 3.15 -17.96 0.27
C ILE A 29 4.36 -17.38 -0.45
N LYS A 30 4.23 -16.15 -0.93
CA LYS A 30 5.31 -15.40 -1.54
C LYS A 30 6.05 -14.61 -0.46
N ILE A 31 7.34 -14.93 -0.31
CA ILE A 31 8.23 -14.25 0.63
C ILE A 31 9.11 -13.28 -0.17
N THR A 32 9.05 -11.99 0.17
CA THR A 32 9.84 -10.93 -0.46
C THR A 32 10.74 -10.28 0.58
N ALA A 33 12.04 -10.17 0.28
CA ALA A 33 13.00 -9.48 1.13
C ALA A 33 13.55 -8.22 0.41
N THR A 34 13.43 -7.06 1.05
CA THR A 34 13.88 -5.78 0.50
C THR A 34 15.07 -5.24 1.28
N VAL A 35 16.24 -5.22 0.65
CA VAL A 35 17.50 -4.73 1.23
C VAL A 35 18.39 -4.11 0.14
N ASP A 36 19.39 -3.33 0.55
CA ASP A 36 20.26 -2.55 -0.36
C ASP A 36 21.23 -3.38 -1.20
N ASP A 37 21.49 -4.63 -0.79
CA ASP A 37 22.45 -5.54 -1.45
C ASP A 37 21.69 -6.73 -2.07
N PRO A 38 21.81 -6.95 -3.39
CA PRO A 38 21.07 -8.01 -4.08
C PRO A 38 21.37 -9.41 -3.52
N LYS A 39 22.61 -9.68 -3.09
CA LYS A 39 22.97 -10.97 -2.49
C LYS A 39 22.37 -11.16 -1.11
N LYS A 40 22.22 -10.08 -0.34
CA LYS A 40 21.55 -10.14 0.96
C LYS A 40 20.06 -10.36 0.79
N ALA A 41 19.43 -9.77 -0.24
CA ALA A 41 18.00 -9.94 -0.53
C ALA A 41 17.67 -11.41 -0.80
N GLU A 42 18.42 -12.03 -1.72
CA GLU A 42 18.31 -13.47 -2.02
C GLU A 42 18.48 -14.30 -0.74
N ARG A 43 19.58 -14.08 -0.01
CA ARG A 43 19.90 -14.86 1.19
C ARG A 43 18.83 -14.73 2.28
N TYR A 44 18.27 -13.54 2.49
CA TYR A 44 17.24 -13.32 3.51
C TYR A 44 15.94 -14.02 3.13
N ALA A 45 15.52 -13.94 1.87
CA ALA A 45 14.33 -14.65 1.40
C ALA A 45 14.51 -16.17 1.51
N THR A 46 15.65 -16.71 1.05
CA THR A 46 15.97 -18.15 1.13
C THR A 46 16.00 -18.65 2.56
N LEU A 47 16.75 -17.99 3.46
CA LEU A 47 16.86 -18.41 4.86
C LEU A 47 15.52 -18.32 5.58
N THR A 48 14.67 -17.35 5.25
CA THR A 48 13.35 -17.23 5.85
C THR A 48 12.45 -18.39 5.42
N ALA A 49 12.45 -18.74 4.13
CA ALA A 49 11.71 -19.89 3.62
C ALA A 49 12.20 -21.21 4.23
N GLU A 50 13.52 -21.40 4.32
CA GLU A 50 14.13 -22.59 4.92
C GLU A 50 13.82 -22.71 6.41
N ALA A 51 13.98 -21.63 7.18
CA ALA A 51 13.67 -21.61 8.61
C ALA A 51 12.18 -21.89 8.86
N TYR A 52 11.28 -21.33 8.03
CA TYR A 52 9.85 -21.63 8.13
C TYR A 52 9.55 -23.10 7.83
N ARG A 53 10.16 -23.68 6.80
CA ARG A 53 10.04 -25.10 6.48
C ARG A 53 10.53 -25.98 7.64
N GLU A 54 11.72 -25.71 8.17
CA GLU A 54 12.30 -26.47 9.28
C GLU A 54 11.44 -26.38 10.55
N GLU A 55 10.97 -25.19 10.90
CA GLU A 55 10.09 -24.99 12.06
C GLU A 55 8.75 -25.71 11.88
N ASN A 56 8.21 -25.75 10.66
CA ASN A 56 6.98 -26.49 10.37
C ASN A 56 7.18 -28.00 10.52
N ILE A 57 8.25 -28.55 9.93
CA ILE A 57 8.63 -29.97 10.08
C ILE A 57 8.84 -30.31 11.56
N TYR A 58 9.56 -29.47 12.31
CA TYR A 58 9.82 -29.67 13.73
C TYR A 58 8.54 -29.68 14.55
N ASN A 59 7.68 -28.67 14.40
CA ASN A 59 6.42 -28.59 15.14
C ASN A 59 5.48 -29.74 14.79
N ARG A 60 5.42 -30.14 13.51
CA ARG A 60 4.58 -31.25 13.08
C ARG A 60 5.06 -32.58 13.65
N ASN A 61 6.36 -32.84 13.59
CA ASN A 61 6.95 -34.03 14.19
C ASN A 61 6.71 -34.08 15.71
N ARG A 62 6.85 -32.94 16.41
CA ARG A 62 6.55 -32.87 17.85
C ARG A 62 5.09 -33.24 18.14
N GLN A 63 4.14 -32.69 17.38
CA GLN A 63 2.71 -33.02 17.54
C GLN A 63 2.44 -34.53 17.33
N VAL A 64 3.05 -35.15 16.32
CA VAL A 64 2.88 -36.59 16.06
C VAL A 64 3.48 -37.43 17.20
N ILE A 65 4.64 -37.06 17.72
CA ILE A 65 5.27 -37.75 18.85
C ILE A 65 4.43 -37.62 20.13
N GLU A 66 3.92 -36.43 20.42
CA GLU A 66 3.06 -36.19 21.59
C GLU A 66 1.73 -36.97 21.47
N ALA A 67 1.09 -36.93 20.30
CA ALA A 67 -0.12 -37.71 20.03
C ALA A 67 0.13 -39.21 20.17
N ARG A 68 1.26 -39.72 19.64
CA ARG A 68 1.65 -41.12 19.80
C ARG A 68 1.78 -41.49 21.27
N ARG A 69 2.52 -40.69 22.05
CA ARG A 69 2.75 -40.94 23.48
C ARG A 69 1.46 -40.93 24.29
N PHE A 70 0.53 -40.04 23.94
CA PHE A 70 -0.79 -40.00 24.54
C PHE A 70 -1.57 -41.30 24.26
N VAL A 71 -1.63 -41.74 23.00
CA VAL A 71 -2.31 -43.00 22.63
C VAL A 71 -1.65 -44.22 23.27
N GLU A 72 -0.31 -44.25 23.34
CA GLU A 72 0.44 -45.31 24.01
C GLU A 72 0.05 -45.44 25.49
N GLY A 73 -0.07 -44.31 26.21
CA GLY A 73 -0.56 -44.31 27.60
C GLY A 73 -2.00 -44.81 27.73
N GLN A 74 -2.89 -44.40 26.82
CA GLN A 74 -4.28 -44.88 26.79
C GLN A 74 -4.36 -46.38 26.46
N LEU A 75 -3.49 -46.87 25.58
CA LEU A 75 -3.42 -48.28 25.21
C LEU A 75 -3.06 -49.15 26.42
N GLN A 76 -2.07 -48.73 27.23
CA GLN A 76 -1.68 -49.44 28.45
C GLN A 76 -2.82 -49.48 29.49
N ALA A 77 -3.50 -48.35 29.69
CA ALA A 77 -4.66 -48.29 30.59
C ALA A 77 -5.80 -49.19 30.10
N MET A 78 -6.10 -49.15 28.79
CA MET A 78 -7.16 -49.97 28.19
C MET A 78 -6.82 -51.47 28.22
N GLU A 79 -5.55 -51.83 28.07
CA GLU A 79 -5.09 -53.21 28.22
C GLU A 79 -5.36 -53.74 29.63
N ALA A 80 -5.13 -52.93 30.67
CA ALA A 80 -5.45 -53.29 32.04
C ALA A 80 -6.96 -53.50 32.25
N HIS A 81 -7.79 -52.57 31.74
CA HIS A 81 -9.25 -52.70 31.80
C HIS A 81 -9.81 -53.90 31.03
N LEU A 82 -9.23 -54.22 29.87
CA LEU A 82 -9.62 -55.41 29.11
C LEU A 82 -9.29 -56.68 29.90
N ARG A 83 -8.08 -56.78 30.47
CA ARG A 83 -7.70 -57.93 31.31
C ARG A 83 -8.61 -58.08 32.53
N GLU A 84 -8.96 -56.99 33.19
CA GLU A 84 -9.88 -57.00 34.33
C GLU A 84 -11.29 -57.49 33.93
N ALA A 85 -11.81 -57.02 32.80
CA ALA A 85 -13.09 -57.48 32.25
C ALA A 85 -13.05 -58.97 31.85
N GLU A 86 -11.97 -59.43 31.21
CA GLU A 86 -11.76 -60.82 30.83
C GLU A 86 -11.66 -61.74 32.07
N GLN A 87 -10.94 -61.30 33.11
CA GLN A 87 -10.85 -62.02 34.38
C GLN A 87 -12.20 -62.10 35.08
N SER A 88 -12.97 -61.00 35.08
CA SER A 88 -14.31 -60.97 35.65
C SER A 88 -15.26 -61.93 34.92
N LEU A 89 -15.21 -61.95 33.58
CA LEU A 89 -15.96 -62.89 32.76
C LEU A 89 -15.56 -64.35 33.03
N THR A 90 -14.25 -64.61 33.13
CA THR A 90 -13.72 -65.95 33.40
C THR A 90 -14.14 -66.44 34.78
N SER A 91 -13.93 -65.62 35.81
CA SER A 91 -14.31 -65.94 37.20
C SER A 91 -15.81 -66.20 37.34
N PHE A 92 -16.63 -65.43 36.61
CA PHE A 92 -18.08 -65.63 36.57
C PHE A 92 -18.46 -66.96 35.90
N LYS A 93 -17.83 -67.32 34.78
CA LYS A 93 -18.04 -68.61 34.08
C LYS A 93 -17.62 -69.80 34.96
N GLU A 94 -16.57 -69.65 35.76
CA GLU A 94 -16.11 -70.68 36.70
C GLU A 94 -17.05 -70.88 37.90
N GLN A 95 -17.65 -69.80 38.42
CA GLN A 95 -18.57 -69.85 39.57
C GLN A 95 -19.96 -70.39 39.23
N GLU A 96 -20.56 -69.94 38.12
CA GLU A 96 -21.94 -70.28 37.75
C GLU A 96 -22.04 -71.50 36.81
N GLY A 97 -20.92 -72.00 36.27
CA GLY A 97 -20.89 -73.12 35.34
C GLY A 97 -21.38 -72.78 33.92
N GLN A 98 -21.77 -73.81 33.13
CA GLN A 98 -22.32 -73.61 31.78
C GLN A 98 -23.75 -73.05 31.85
N VAL A 99 -23.87 -71.73 31.81
CA VAL A 99 -25.15 -71.04 31.63
C VAL A 99 -25.61 -71.23 30.17
N PHE A 100 -26.50 -72.20 29.92
CA PHE A 100 -27.12 -72.40 28.61
C PHE A 100 -28.16 -71.31 28.34
N VAL A 101 -27.79 -70.33 27.52
CA VAL A 101 -28.73 -69.36 26.96
C VAL A 101 -29.24 -69.93 25.64
N THR A 102 -30.52 -70.30 25.57
CA THR A 102 -31.14 -70.72 24.30
C THR A 102 -31.12 -69.57 23.29
N GLU A 103 -31.25 -69.85 21.99
CA GLU A 103 -31.22 -68.79 20.97
C GLU A 103 -32.39 -67.82 21.14
N GLU A 104 -33.55 -68.31 21.57
CA GLU A 104 -34.72 -67.50 21.93
C GLU A 104 -34.42 -66.57 23.12
N ALA A 105 -33.65 -67.05 24.09
CA ALA A 105 -33.23 -66.25 25.24
C ALA A 105 -32.18 -65.21 24.86
N ARG A 106 -31.27 -65.52 23.93
CA ARG A 106 -30.32 -64.54 23.38
C ARG A 106 -31.03 -63.43 22.63
N GLN A 107 -32.01 -63.77 21.78
CA GLN A 107 -32.80 -62.78 21.06
C GLN A 107 -33.67 -61.94 22.00
N ALA A 108 -34.30 -62.55 23.01
CA ALA A 108 -35.07 -61.83 24.02
C ALA A 108 -34.18 -60.87 24.83
N LEU A 109 -32.97 -61.31 25.20
CA LEU A 109 -31.99 -60.49 25.92
C LEU A 109 -31.46 -59.34 25.05
N ALA A 110 -31.19 -59.58 23.77
CA ALA A 110 -30.79 -58.53 22.83
C ALA A 110 -31.88 -57.46 22.68
N GLN A 111 -33.15 -57.88 22.56
CA GLN A 111 -34.29 -56.96 22.49
C GLN A 111 -34.48 -56.18 23.80
N TYR A 112 -34.31 -56.85 24.95
CA TYR A 112 -34.33 -56.20 26.27
C TYR A 112 -33.21 -55.15 26.39
N GLN A 113 -31.98 -55.49 26.00
CA GLN A 113 -30.85 -54.56 26.00
C GLN A 113 -31.05 -53.39 25.03
N GLN A 114 -31.70 -53.62 23.89
CA GLN A 114 -32.08 -52.55 22.97
C GLN A 114 -33.09 -51.59 23.61
N LEU A 115 -34.09 -52.11 24.34
CA LEU A 115 -35.04 -51.30 25.09
C LEU A 115 -34.37 -50.53 26.24
N GLU A 116 -33.45 -51.16 26.99
CA GLU A 116 -32.65 -50.47 28.02
C GLU A 116 -31.78 -49.36 27.42
N ALA A 117 -31.11 -49.61 26.29
CA ALA A 117 -30.32 -48.60 25.60
C ALA A 117 -31.19 -47.43 25.09
N GLN A 118 -32.37 -47.72 24.54
CA GLN A 118 -33.35 -46.70 24.15
C GLN A 118 -33.85 -45.90 25.35
N GLN A 119 -34.07 -46.54 26.49
CA GLN A 119 -34.45 -45.88 27.73
C GLN A 119 -33.33 -44.95 28.21
N GLU A 120 -32.09 -45.42 28.26
CA GLU A 120 -30.95 -44.61 28.70
C GLU A 120 -30.73 -43.41 27.79
N GLN A 121 -30.81 -43.60 26.48
CA GLN A 121 -30.73 -42.52 25.50
C GLN A 121 -31.86 -41.50 25.70
N LEU A 122 -33.10 -41.96 25.88
CA LEU A 122 -34.25 -41.10 26.13
C LEU A 122 -34.11 -40.31 27.45
N LEU A 123 -33.59 -40.94 28.51
CA LEU A 123 -33.32 -40.29 29.79
C LEU A 123 -32.26 -39.20 29.69
N ARG A 124 -31.18 -39.44 28.93
CA ARG A 124 -30.14 -38.43 28.65
C ARG A 124 -30.73 -37.22 27.95
N VAL A 125 -31.49 -37.44 26.87
CA VAL A 125 -32.16 -36.37 26.11
C VAL A 125 -33.17 -35.61 26.99
N LYS A 126 -33.97 -36.33 27.78
CA LYS A 126 -34.94 -35.73 28.70
C LYS A 126 -34.26 -34.83 29.75
N LYS A 127 -33.13 -35.28 30.32
CA LYS A 127 -32.34 -34.51 31.29
C LYS A 127 -31.78 -33.24 30.68
N GLU A 128 -31.27 -33.33 29.45
CA GLU A 128 -30.78 -32.16 28.70
C GLU A 128 -31.90 -31.14 28.45
N VAL A 129 -33.05 -31.59 27.93
CA VAL A 129 -34.21 -30.70 27.69
C VAL A 129 -34.72 -30.08 28.99
N ALA A 130 -34.77 -30.84 30.09
CA ALA A 130 -35.16 -30.32 31.40
C ALA A 130 -34.19 -29.24 31.90
N SER A 131 -32.88 -29.44 31.72
CA SER A 131 -31.87 -28.45 32.12
C SER A 131 -31.99 -27.14 31.34
N GLN A 132 -32.32 -27.21 30.05
CA GLN A 132 -32.52 -26.04 29.18
C GLN A 132 -33.82 -25.29 29.53
N LEU A 133 -34.88 -26.04 29.82
CA LEU A 133 -36.12 -25.45 30.30
C LEU A 133 -35.88 -24.70 31.63
N GLU A 134 -35.09 -25.28 32.53
CA GLU A 134 -34.75 -24.66 33.80
C GLU A 134 -33.89 -23.39 33.62
N SER A 135 -32.89 -23.43 32.73
CA SER A 135 -32.07 -22.25 32.42
C SER A 135 -32.90 -21.12 31.81
N LEU A 136 -33.80 -21.42 30.88
CA LEU A 136 -34.74 -20.46 30.31
C LEU A 136 -35.64 -19.85 31.38
N LYS A 137 -36.24 -20.68 32.25
CA LYS A 137 -37.10 -20.20 33.34
C LYS A 137 -36.36 -19.28 34.33
N LYS A 138 -35.09 -19.59 34.61
CA LYS A 138 -34.21 -18.78 35.49
C LYS A 138 -33.65 -17.52 34.83
N GLY A 139 -33.88 -17.30 33.53
CA GLY A 139 -33.41 -16.10 32.83
C GLY A 139 -32.05 -16.23 32.14
N GLY A 140 -31.47 -17.43 32.07
CA GLY A 140 -30.25 -17.69 31.31
C GLY A 140 -30.50 -17.83 29.81
N GLU A 141 -29.52 -17.43 29.01
CA GLU A 141 -29.47 -17.66 27.56
C GLU A 141 -29.11 -19.11 27.25
N ILE A 142 -29.63 -19.66 26.14
CA ILE A 142 -29.22 -21.00 25.67
C ILE A 142 -27.90 -20.81 24.92
N GLY A 143 -26.79 -21.23 25.54
CA GLY A 143 -25.48 -21.24 24.88
C GLY A 143 -25.52 -22.04 23.57
N THR A 144 -24.90 -21.48 22.53
CA THR A 144 -24.79 -22.03 21.17
C THR A 144 -23.88 -23.27 21.04
N THR A 145 -23.28 -23.73 22.14
CA THR A 145 -22.22 -24.74 22.16
C THR A 145 -22.60 -25.93 23.03
N SER A 146 -23.61 -26.68 22.62
CA SER A 146 -23.76 -28.06 23.10
C SER A 146 -24.07 -28.93 21.90
N ASN A 147 -23.14 -29.83 21.62
CA ASN A 147 -23.20 -30.84 20.58
C ASN A 147 -24.45 -31.71 20.85
N ARG A 148 -25.55 -31.40 20.18
CA ARG A 148 -26.89 -31.86 20.56
C ARG A 148 -27.36 -32.92 19.60
N VAL A 149 -27.56 -34.12 20.13
CA VAL A 149 -28.17 -35.25 19.43
C VAL A 149 -29.68 -35.13 19.63
N TYR A 150 -30.35 -34.39 18.76
CA TYR A 150 -31.81 -34.32 18.72
C TYR A 150 -32.38 -35.13 17.56
N SER A 151 -33.70 -35.37 17.62
CA SER A 151 -34.48 -35.75 16.46
C SER A 151 -34.77 -34.52 15.58
N ASP A 152 -34.57 -34.66 14.27
CA ASP A 152 -34.59 -33.62 13.23
C ASP A 152 -35.68 -32.52 13.34
N GLU A 153 -36.92 -32.87 13.71
CA GLU A 153 -38.04 -31.90 13.70
C GLU A 153 -38.02 -30.88 14.86
N VAL A 154 -37.55 -31.30 16.05
CA VAL A 154 -37.58 -30.45 17.26
C VAL A 154 -36.38 -29.50 17.27
N GLU A 155 -35.26 -30.00 16.76
CA GLU A 155 -34.06 -29.22 16.55
C GLU A 155 -34.34 -28.04 15.61
N ALA A 156 -35.06 -28.27 14.51
CA ALA A 156 -35.37 -27.22 13.54
C ALA A 156 -36.26 -26.12 14.14
N LEU A 157 -37.21 -26.43 15.03
CA LEU A 157 -38.07 -25.42 15.65
C LEU A 157 -37.35 -24.66 16.77
N ILE A 158 -36.68 -25.37 17.69
CA ILE A 158 -35.94 -24.74 18.79
C ILE A 158 -34.75 -23.94 18.27
N SER A 159 -34.05 -24.44 17.24
CA SER A 159 -32.97 -23.70 16.57
C SER A 159 -33.50 -22.42 15.94
N ARG A 160 -34.63 -22.47 15.20
CA ARG A 160 -35.27 -21.26 14.65
C ARG A 160 -35.66 -20.25 15.71
N LEU A 161 -36.27 -20.70 16.82
CA LEU A 161 -36.65 -19.81 17.93
C LEU A 161 -35.42 -19.23 18.65
N ASN A 162 -34.35 -20.03 18.79
CA ASN A 162 -33.09 -19.59 19.37
C ASN A 162 -32.38 -18.56 18.49
N THR A 163 -32.30 -18.78 17.18
CA THR A 163 -31.76 -17.78 16.23
C THR A 163 -32.55 -16.48 16.32
N ARG A 164 -33.89 -16.56 16.30
CA ARG A 164 -34.76 -15.38 16.46
C ARG A 164 -34.53 -14.67 17.80
N MET A 165 -34.29 -15.42 18.87
CA MET A 165 -33.97 -14.87 20.20
C MET A 165 -32.63 -14.12 20.18
N VAL A 166 -31.60 -14.72 19.59
CA VAL A 166 -30.26 -14.12 19.46
C VAL A 166 -30.33 -12.85 18.62
N ASP A 167 -31.01 -12.88 17.48
CA ASP A 167 -31.18 -11.72 16.60
C ASP A 167 -31.86 -10.55 17.33
N LEU A 168 -32.98 -10.81 18.02
CA LEU A 168 -33.71 -9.79 18.78
C LEU A 168 -32.88 -9.25 19.97
N THR A 169 -32.08 -10.10 20.60
CA THR A 169 -31.20 -9.70 21.72
C THR A 169 -30.03 -8.86 21.22
N GLN A 170 -29.46 -9.20 20.07
CA GLN A 170 -28.43 -8.41 19.42
C GLN A 170 -28.97 -7.04 18.96
N GLU A 171 -30.15 -7.01 18.36
CA GLU A 171 -30.83 -5.75 17.98
C GLU A 171 -31.10 -4.87 19.21
N ARG A 172 -31.55 -5.48 20.30
CA ARG A 172 -31.73 -4.79 21.60
C ARG A 172 -30.43 -4.22 22.14
N ASN A 173 -29.36 -5.01 22.14
CA ASN A 173 -28.05 -4.58 22.64
C ASN A 173 -27.47 -3.44 21.80
N ASN A 174 -27.67 -3.46 20.48
CA ASN A 174 -27.29 -2.36 19.59
C ASN A 174 -28.08 -1.08 19.90
N LEU A 175 -29.39 -1.18 20.17
CA LEU A 175 -30.19 -0.02 20.57
C LEU A 175 -29.76 0.55 21.93
N LEU A 176 -29.34 -0.30 22.87
CA LEU A 176 -28.86 0.14 24.18
C LEU A 176 -27.53 0.91 24.15
N ILE A 177 -26.81 0.91 23.03
CA ILE A 177 -25.63 1.77 22.83
C ILE A 177 -26.05 3.25 22.80
N ASN A 178 -27.22 3.56 22.23
CA ASN A 178 -27.67 4.94 21.97
C ASN A 178 -28.95 5.33 22.74
N TYR A 179 -29.69 4.37 23.30
CA TYR A 179 -30.96 4.58 23.98
C TYR A 179 -30.96 3.99 25.39
N THR A 180 -31.73 4.60 26.29
CA THR A 180 -31.93 4.05 27.64
C THR A 180 -32.86 2.83 27.62
N PRO A 181 -32.79 1.95 28.64
CA PRO A 181 -33.72 0.81 28.77
C PRO A 181 -35.21 1.21 28.77
N GLU A 182 -35.53 2.44 29.14
CA GLU A 182 -36.91 2.95 29.20
C GLU A 182 -37.47 3.40 27.84
N HIS A 183 -36.62 3.47 26.81
CA HIS A 183 -37.00 3.93 25.48
C HIS A 183 -38.03 2.98 24.81
N ALA A 184 -39.00 3.54 24.09
CA ALA A 184 -40.12 2.79 23.51
C ALA A 184 -39.68 1.61 22.61
N LEU A 185 -38.63 1.82 21.80
CA LEU A 185 -38.08 0.77 20.92
C LEU A 185 -37.45 -0.40 21.70
N VAL A 186 -36.80 -0.11 22.82
CA VAL A 186 -36.19 -1.14 23.69
C VAL A 186 -37.29 -1.94 24.38
N LYS A 187 -38.35 -1.28 24.88
CA LYS A 187 -39.53 -1.95 25.46
C LYS A 187 -40.27 -2.84 24.47
N GLU A 188 -40.33 -2.44 23.19
CA GLU A 188 -40.94 -3.27 22.15
C GLU A 188 -40.12 -4.55 21.91
N LEU A 189 -38.79 -4.44 21.85
CA LEU A 189 -37.91 -5.61 21.73
C LEU A 189 -37.96 -6.50 22.98
N ASP A 190 -38.01 -5.92 24.19
CA ASP A 190 -38.19 -6.67 25.43
C ASP A 190 -39.48 -7.50 25.40
N ARG A 191 -40.58 -6.93 24.88
CA ARG A 191 -41.84 -7.66 24.70
C ARG A 191 -41.70 -8.80 23.67
N LYS A 192 -41.01 -8.56 22.54
CA LYS A 192 -40.76 -9.59 21.52
C LYS A 192 -39.90 -10.73 22.06
N ILE A 193 -38.81 -10.42 22.76
CA ILE A 193 -37.92 -11.36 23.45
C ILE A 193 -38.70 -12.19 24.47
N LYS A 194 -39.53 -11.55 25.30
CA LYS A 194 -40.41 -12.24 26.25
C LYS A 194 -41.35 -13.22 25.57
N ASN A 195 -42.01 -12.83 24.48
CA ASN A 195 -42.93 -13.71 23.76
C ASN A 195 -42.23 -14.94 23.17
N VAL A 196 -41.07 -14.74 22.53
CA VAL A 196 -40.26 -15.85 21.98
C VAL A 196 -39.81 -16.78 23.11
N LYS A 197 -39.45 -16.23 24.28
CA LYS A 197 -39.04 -17.01 25.45
C LYS A 197 -40.19 -17.88 25.97
N GLU A 198 -41.38 -17.32 26.08
CA GLU A 198 -42.58 -18.05 26.50
C GLU A 198 -42.97 -19.14 25.48
N GLU A 199 -42.76 -18.88 24.18
CA GLU A 199 -42.97 -19.86 23.12
C GLU A 199 -41.99 -21.04 23.22
N MET A 200 -40.70 -20.77 23.44
CA MET A 200 -39.69 -21.80 23.67
C MET A 200 -39.99 -22.65 24.91
N ILE A 201 -40.42 -22.01 26.01
CA ILE A 201 -40.80 -22.71 27.25
C ILE A 201 -41.96 -23.68 26.99
N ARG A 202 -43.02 -23.24 26.32
CA ARG A 202 -44.19 -24.09 26.01
C ARG A 202 -43.81 -25.29 25.13
N GLU A 203 -42.98 -25.09 24.12
CA GLU A 203 -42.53 -26.17 23.24
C GLU A 203 -41.68 -27.22 23.99
N LEU A 204 -40.73 -26.77 24.81
CA LEU A 204 -39.89 -27.67 25.61
C LEU A 204 -40.72 -28.44 26.66
N GLU A 205 -41.70 -27.80 27.29
CA GLU A 205 -42.65 -28.46 28.20
C GLU A 205 -43.49 -29.53 27.49
N GLY A 206 -44.01 -29.21 26.29
CA GLY A 206 -44.73 -30.18 25.46
C GLY A 206 -43.89 -31.40 25.12
N LYS A 207 -42.60 -31.20 24.78
CA LYS A 207 -41.67 -32.30 24.47
C LYS A 207 -41.29 -33.12 25.69
N LEU A 208 -41.10 -32.51 26.86
CA LEU A 208 -40.92 -33.27 28.10
C LEU A 208 -42.12 -34.15 28.41
N GLY A 209 -43.34 -33.68 28.09
CA GLY A 209 -44.56 -34.48 28.17
C GLY A 209 -44.52 -35.71 27.25
N THR A 210 -44.16 -35.53 25.97
CA THR A 210 -44.07 -36.65 25.02
C THR A 210 -42.95 -37.63 25.37
N PHE A 211 -41.78 -37.16 25.80
CA PHE A 211 -40.69 -38.02 26.27
C PHE A 211 -41.08 -38.79 27.52
N SER A 212 -41.79 -38.18 28.47
CA SER A 212 -42.31 -38.88 29.66
C SER A 212 -43.36 -39.94 29.31
N GLY A 213 -44.12 -39.76 28.22
CA GLY A 213 -45.01 -40.78 27.68
C GLY A 213 -44.25 -41.95 27.04
N ARG A 214 -43.24 -41.66 26.22
CA ARG A 214 -42.37 -42.68 25.59
C ARG A 214 -41.59 -43.47 26.64
N GLU A 215 -41.09 -42.81 27.67
CA GLU A 215 -40.37 -43.44 28.78
C GLU A 215 -41.26 -44.46 29.49
N ARG A 216 -42.52 -44.10 29.79
CA ARG A 216 -43.49 -45.05 30.36
C ARG A 216 -43.74 -46.24 29.43
N ALA A 217 -43.94 -46.01 28.14
CA ALA A 217 -44.16 -47.10 27.17
C ALA A 217 -42.95 -48.05 27.07
N ILE A 218 -41.72 -47.50 27.13
CA ILE A 218 -40.49 -48.30 27.15
C ILE A 218 -40.37 -49.04 28.48
N GLN A 219 -40.61 -48.40 29.63
CA GLN A 219 -40.60 -49.05 30.95
C GLN A 219 -41.60 -50.20 31.05
N GLU A 220 -42.82 -50.02 30.51
CA GLU A 220 -43.82 -51.09 30.43
C GLU A 220 -43.36 -52.23 29.52
N SER A 221 -42.70 -51.91 28.40
CA SER A 221 -42.14 -52.92 27.50
C SER A 221 -41.02 -53.69 28.17
N ILE A 222 -40.09 -53.00 28.83
CA ILE A 222 -39.04 -53.59 29.66
C ILE A 222 -39.66 -54.47 30.73
N GLY A 223 -40.70 -54.01 31.45
CA GLY A 223 -41.41 -54.78 32.46
C GLY A 223 -42.04 -56.06 31.91
N ARG A 224 -42.74 -55.98 30.77
CA ARG A 224 -43.30 -57.16 30.09
C ARG A 224 -42.23 -58.14 29.63
N TYR A 225 -41.12 -57.64 29.10
CA TYR A 225 -39.97 -58.48 28.73
C TYR A 225 -39.34 -59.12 29.96
N LYS A 226 -39.19 -58.35 31.05
CA LYS A 226 -38.75 -58.87 32.34
C LYS A 226 -39.70 -60.00 32.76
N ASP A 227 -40.99 -59.78 32.90
CA ASP A 227 -41.94 -60.78 33.42
C ASP A 227 -42.05 -62.03 32.53
N ARG A 228 -42.01 -61.87 31.21
CA ARG A 228 -42.11 -62.98 30.24
C ARG A 228 -40.83 -63.83 30.16
N TYR A 229 -39.67 -63.22 30.43
CA TYR A 229 -38.37 -63.86 30.31
C TYR A 229 -37.59 -63.96 31.64
N LEU A 230 -38.18 -63.55 32.78
CA LEU A 230 -37.67 -63.69 34.15
C LEU A 230 -37.59 -65.15 34.63
N GLY A 231 -37.94 -66.11 33.77
CA GLY A 231 -37.48 -67.49 33.90
C GLY A 231 -36.01 -67.69 33.52
N LEU A 232 -35.33 -66.68 32.95
CA LEU A 232 -33.90 -66.71 32.68
C LEU A 232 -33.11 -66.52 33.99
N PRO A 233 -32.12 -67.38 34.29
CA PRO A 233 -31.27 -67.22 35.46
C PRO A 233 -30.63 -65.83 35.45
N GLN A 234 -30.57 -65.13 36.60
CA GLN A 234 -29.83 -63.86 36.71
C GLN A 234 -28.40 -63.99 36.18
N ALA A 235 -27.85 -65.19 36.27
CA ALA A 235 -26.56 -65.54 35.71
C ALA A 235 -26.45 -65.28 34.18
N ALA A 236 -27.50 -65.48 33.39
CA ALA A 236 -27.49 -65.22 31.94
C ALA A 236 -27.41 -63.72 31.61
N ILE A 237 -28.08 -62.88 32.40
CA ILE A 237 -28.04 -61.42 32.24
C ILE A 237 -26.66 -60.90 32.60
N GLN A 238 -26.11 -61.38 33.72
CA GLN A 238 -24.78 -60.98 34.18
C GLN A 238 -23.68 -61.46 33.22
N LEU A 239 -23.80 -62.68 32.70
CA LEU A 239 -22.92 -63.20 31.65
C LEU A 239 -22.89 -62.27 30.44
N SER A 240 -24.06 -61.91 29.89
CA SER A 240 -24.13 -61.04 28.71
C SER A 240 -23.57 -59.64 28.98
N ARG A 241 -23.74 -59.10 30.20
CA ARG A 241 -23.11 -57.82 30.59
C ARG A 241 -21.59 -57.91 30.57
N LEU A 242 -21.02 -58.94 31.18
CA LEU A 242 -19.56 -59.16 31.19
C LEU A 242 -19.01 -59.44 29.79
N GLU A 243 -19.71 -60.24 28.97
CA GLU A 243 -19.33 -60.48 27.57
C GLU A 243 -19.34 -59.19 26.75
N ARG A 244 -20.33 -58.32 26.97
CA ARG A 244 -20.38 -57.00 26.33
C ARG A 244 -19.26 -56.09 26.80
N GLU A 245 -18.93 -56.09 28.08
CA GLU A 245 -17.83 -55.28 28.63
C GLU A 245 -16.49 -55.70 28.02
N VAL A 246 -16.22 -57.00 27.94
CA VAL A 246 -15.04 -57.54 27.22
C VAL A 246 -15.06 -57.13 25.75
N MET A 247 -16.20 -57.26 25.06
CA MET A 247 -16.31 -56.86 23.65
C MET A 247 -16.03 -55.36 23.44
N VAL A 248 -16.58 -54.49 24.29
CA VAL A 248 -16.38 -53.03 24.20
C VAL A 248 -14.92 -52.67 24.46
N ASN A 249 -14.32 -53.21 25.53
CA ASN A 249 -12.92 -52.94 25.87
C ASN A 249 -11.97 -53.50 24.79
N SER A 250 -12.29 -54.66 24.22
CA SER A 250 -11.53 -55.27 23.12
C SER A 250 -11.58 -54.42 21.86
N ASN A 251 -12.77 -53.93 21.47
CA ASN A 251 -12.93 -53.03 20.32
C ASN A 251 -12.21 -51.70 20.53
N LEU A 252 -12.27 -51.13 21.74
CA LEU A 252 -11.60 -49.88 22.06
C LEU A 252 -10.07 -50.06 22.06
N TYR A 253 -9.57 -51.15 22.64
CA TYR A 253 -8.16 -51.53 22.58
C TYR A 253 -7.69 -51.70 21.12
N ALA A 254 -8.43 -52.44 20.29
CA ALA A 254 -8.11 -52.61 18.88
C ALA A 254 -8.06 -51.29 18.11
N THR A 255 -9.02 -50.39 18.40
CA THR A 255 -9.08 -49.05 17.80
C THR A 255 -7.89 -48.19 18.22
N LEU A 256 -7.55 -48.18 19.52
CA LEU A 256 -6.38 -47.47 20.04
C LEU A 256 -5.08 -48.05 19.47
N LYS A 257 -4.98 -49.37 19.33
CA LYS A 257 -3.83 -50.05 18.72
C LYS A 257 -3.65 -49.68 17.25
N ALA A 258 -4.74 -49.64 16.49
CA ALA A 258 -4.73 -49.19 15.11
C ALA A 258 -4.31 -47.71 15.01
N LYS A 259 -4.83 -46.84 15.88
CA LYS A 259 -4.43 -45.44 15.96
C LYS A 259 -2.98 -45.24 16.36
N HIS A 260 -2.47 -46.04 17.29
CA HIS A 260 -1.06 -46.04 17.66
C HIS A 260 -0.18 -46.40 16.47
N GLN A 261 -0.55 -47.45 15.72
CA GLN A 261 0.16 -47.85 14.50
C GLN A 261 0.11 -46.76 13.42
N GLU A 262 -1.03 -46.08 13.25
CA GLU A 262 -1.16 -44.94 12.35
C GLU A 262 -0.19 -43.81 12.72
N PHE A 263 -0.09 -43.45 14.01
CA PHE A 263 0.88 -42.44 14.46
C PHE A 263 2.34 -42.90 14.32
N MET A 264 2.62 -44.20 14.48
CA MET A 264 3.95 -44.77 14.21
C MET A 264 4.35 -44.63 12.74
N ILE A 265 3.42 -44.90 11.80
CA ILE A 265 3.65 -44.74 10.37
C ILE A 265 3.85 -43.26 10.03
N LYS A 266 2.94 -42.40 10.48
CA LYS A 266 3.03 -40.94 10.26
C LYS A 266 4.27 -40.29 10.87
N GLY A 267 4.79 -40.84 11.97
CA GLY A 267 6.03 -40.35 12.60
C GLY A 267 7.29 -40.83 11.89
N ALA A 268 7.22 -41.97 11.18
CA ALA A 268 8.32 -42.48 10.37
C ALA A 268 8.39 -41.79 9.00
N GLU A 269 7.24 -41.41 8.46
CA GLU A 269 7.13 -40.57 7.28
C GLU A 269 7.53 -39.13 7.65
N ARG A 270 8.68 -38.64 7.16
CA ARG A 270 9.02 -37.22 7.29
C ARG A 270 8.07 -36.42 6.40
N ILE A 271 6.91 -36.05 6.92
CA ILE A 271 5.90 -35.28 6.17
C ILE A 271 6.40 -33.84 6.03
N GLU A 272 6.78 -33.45 4.82
CA GLU A 272 7.02 -32.05 4.46
C GLU A 272 5.71 -31.44 3.94
N GLU A 273 4.95 -30.78 4.83
CA GLU A 273 3.70 -30.08 4.47
C GLU A 273 3.98 -28.78 3.71
N VAL A 274 5.13 -28.17 3.98
CA VAL A 274 5.61 -26.96 3.31
C VAL A 274 6.80 -27.33 2.44
N SER A 275 6.69 -27.05 1.14
CA SER A 275 7.77 -27.23 0.18
C SER A 275 8.11 -25.88 -0.47
N ILE A 276 9.40 -25.71 -0.79
CA ILE A 276 9.89 -24.54 -1.51
C ILE A 276 9.67 -24.80 -3.00
N ILE A 277 8.70 -24.11 -3.59
CA ILE A 277 8.35 -24.24 -5.01
C ILE A 277 9.39 -23.52 -5.87
N GLU A 278 9.64 -22.26 -5.54
CA GLU A 278 10.61 -21.41 -6.24
C GLU A 278 11.67 -20.90 -5.25
N PRO A 279 12.96 -21.18 -5.49
CA PRO A 279 14.04 -20.60 -4.68
C PRO A 279 14.15 -19.09 -4.96
N ALA A 280 14.62 -18.34 -3.96
CA ALA A 280 14.89 -16.92 -4.18
C ALA A 280 16.05 -16.76 -5.18
N VAL A 281 15.96 -15.73 -6.02
CA VAL A 281 16.98 -15.40 -7.03
C VAL A 281 17.54 -14.01 -6.78
N GLU A 282 18.81 -13.81 -7.12
CA GLU A 282 19.46 -12.50 -7.02
C GLU A 282 18.77 -11.48 -7.95
N PRO A 283 18.28 -10.34 -7.43
CA PRO A 283 17.59 -9.35 -8.24
C PRO A 283 18.59 -8.61 -9.16
N THR A 284 18.27 -8.55 -10.45
CA THR A 284 19.11 -7.88 -11.46
C THR A 284 18.88 -6.37 -11.56
N ARG A 285 17.78 -5.87 -10.97
CA ARG A 285 17.42 -4.45 -10.96
C ARG A 285 16.87 -4.04 -9.60
N PRO A 286 17.17 -2.82 -9.12
CA PRO A 286 16.59 -2.31 -7.89
C PRO A 286 15.10 -2.00 -8.08
N ILE A 287 14.33 -2.10 -7.00
CA ILE A 287 12.88 -1.78 -6.98
C ILE A 287 12.65 -0.30 -7.32
N ASN A 288 13.58 0.57 -6.92
CA ASN A 288 13.55 2.02 -7.12
C ASN A 288 14.58 2.47 -8.17
N ALA A 289 14.57 1.86 -9.36
CA ALA A 289 15.45 2.28 -10.44
C ALA A 289 15.21 3.77 -10.79
N PRO A 290 16.26 4.62 -10.81
CA PRO A 290 16.09 6.03 -11.15
C PRO A 290 15.66 6.16 -12.61
N ASN A 291 14.58 6.90 -12.85
CA ASN A 291 14.09 7.21 -14.19
C ASN A 291 14.98 8.29 -14.84
N LEU A 292 16.16 7.89 -15.32
CA LEU A 292 17.14 8.78 -15.96
C LEU A 292 16.54 9.69 -17.05
N PRO A 293 15.69 9.22 -17.99
CA PRO A 293 15.13 10.12 -19.02
C PRO A 293 14.20 11.19 -18.42
N LEU A 294 13.39 10.83 -17.42
CA LEU A 294 12.50 11.77 -16.75
C LEU A 294 13.30 12.80 -15.94
N ASN A 295 14.29 12.36 -15.18
CA ASN A 295 15.14 13.23 -14.37
C ASN A 295 15.99 14.16 -15.24
N ALA A 296 16.52 13.67 -16.36
CA ALA A 296 17.26 14.48 -17.32
C ALA A 296 16.37 15.54 -17.98
N PHE A 297 15.14 15.17 -18.36
CA PHE A 297 14.15 16.10 -18.91
C PHE A 297 13.79 17.21 -17.91
N LEU A 298 13.51 16.84 -16.65
CA LEU A 298 13.27 17.80 -15.56
C LEU A 298 14.46 18.73 -15.34
N GLY A 299 15.69 18.18 -15.34
CA GLY A 299 16.92 18.97 -15.21
C GLY A 299 17.11 19.96 -16.36
N LEU A 300 16.85 19.54 -17.60
CA LEU A 300 16.91 20.42 -18.78
C LEU A 300 15.87 21.53 -18.69
N LEU A 301 14.64 21.21 -18.31
CA LEU A 301 13.55 22.18 -18.14
C LEU A 301 13.92 23.25 -17.08
N MET A 302 14.41 22.82 -15.92
CA MET A 302 14.85 23.74 -14.87
C MET A 302 16.05 24.59 -15.32
N GLY A 303 17.03 23.99 -15.99
CA GLY A 303 18.18 24.70 -16.53
C GLY A 303 17.80 25.77 -17.55
N ALA A 304 16.87 25.47 -18.47
CA ALA A 304 16.36 26.41 -19.44
C ALA A 304 15.61 27.58 -18.78
N MET A 305 14.79 27.30 -17.75
CA MET A 305 14.09 28.33 -16.98
C MET A 305 15.07 29.27 -16.28
N VAL A 306 16.09 28.72 -15.60
CA VAL A 306 17.13 29.53 -14.94
C VAL A 306 17.92 30.35 -15.96
N GLY A 307 18.27 29.78 -17.11
CA GLY A 307 18.97 30.48 -18.20
C GLY A 307 18.15 31.64 -18.77
N LEU A 308 16.85 31.45 -18.95
CA LEU A 308 15.93 32.50 -19.41
C LEU A 308 15.86 33.65 -18.41
N VAL A 309 15.68 33.34 -17.12
CA VAL A 309 15.67 34.36 -16.05
C VAL A 309 16.99 35.12 -16.00
N ALA A 310 18.13 34.43 -16.10
CA ALA A 310 19.44 35.07 -16.13
C ALA A 310 19.63 35.99 -17.34
N ALA A 311 19.10 35.63 -18.50
CA ALA A 311 19.14 36.49 -19.70
C ALA A 311 18.33 37.78 -19.49
N PHE A 312 17.11 37.68 -18.95
CA PHE A 312 16.29 38.85 -18.62
C PHE A 312 16.94 39.73 -17.56
N LEU A 313 17.56 39.15 -16.53
CA LEU A 313 18.29 39.91 -15.53
C LEU A 313 19.46 40.68 -16.17
N LYS A 314 20.23 40.03 -17.05
CA LYS A 314 21.33 40.68 -17.77
C LYS A 314 20.84 41.87 -18.60
N GLU A 315 19.74 41.72 -19.31
CA GLU A 315 19.13 42.80 -20.11
C GLU A 315 18.64 43.95 -19.22
N SER A 316 17.98 43.64 -18.09
CA SER A 316 17.47 44.66 -17.17
C SER A 316 18.56 45.49 -16.50
N PHE A 317 19.82 45.04 -16.53
CA PHE A 317 20.98 45.79 -16.04
C PHE A 317 21.72 46.55 -17.14
N ASP A 318 21.29 46.48 -18.40
CA ASP A 318 21.83 47.35 -19.45
C ASP A 318 21.25 48.77 -19.27
N THR A 319 22.15 49.75 -19.10
CA THR A 319 21.79 51.16 -18.88
C THR A 319 22.11 52.02 -20.10
N SER A 320 22.28 51.44 -21.28
CA SER A 320 22.50 52.19 -22.51
C SER A 320 21.20 52.86 -23.01
N ILE A 321 21.34 54.07 -23.56
CA ILE A 321 20.24 54.80 -24.21
C ILE A 321 20.26 54.44 -25.69
N GLY A 322 19.23 53.76 -26.18
CA GLY A 322 19.18 53.18 -27.51
C GLY A 322 18.26 53.91 -28.50
N THR A 323 17.29 54.68 -28.00
CA THR A 323 16.21 55.25 -28.84
C THR A 323 16.15 56.79 -28.76
N ILE A 324 15.60 57.42 -29.80
CA ILE A 324 15.43 58.88 -29.86
C ILE A 324 14.52 59.33 -28.70
N GLU A 325 13.45 58.56 -28.46
CA GLU A 325 12.46 58.80 -27.42
C GLU A 325 13.07 58.73 -26.01
N GLU A 326 14.00 57.81 -25.76
CA GLU A 326 14.75 57.74 -24.50
C GLU A 326 15.65 58.97 -24.31
N VAL A 327 16.35 59.43 -25.35
CA VAL A 327 17.20 60.63 -25.30
C VAL A 327 16.36 61.87 -24.97
N GLU A 328 15.27 62.09 -25.70
CA GLU A 328 14.40 63.25 -25.52
C GLU A 328 13.68 63.22 -24.17
N SER A 329 13.22 62.04 -23.73
CA SER A 329 12.53 61.89 -22.45
C SER A 329 13.48 62.07 -21.25
N TYR A 330 14.73 61.64 -21.36
CA TYR A 330 15.74 61.75 -20.30
C TYR A 330 16.38 63.15 -20.24
N LEU A 331 16.88 63.67 -21.36
CA LEU A 331 17.59 64.95 -21.42
C LEU A 331 16.67 66.18 -21.57
N LYS A 332 15.39 65.98 -21.90
CA LYS A 332 14.40 67.05 -22.12
C LYS A 332 14.82 68.08 -23.19
N VAL A 333 15.61 67.65 -24.17
CA VAL A 333 16.04 68.46 -25.31
C VAL A 333 15.70 67.74 -26.61
N PRO A 334 15.38 68.47 -27.70
CA PRO A 334 15.07 67.85 -28.98
C PRO A 334 16.34 67.27 -29.62
N VAL A 335 16.20 66.11 -30.26
CA VAL A 335 17.29 65.52 -31.04
C VAL A 335 17.39 66.23 -32.41
N LEU A 336 18.49 66.93 -32.64
CA LEU A 336 18.69 67.72 -33.87
C LEU A 336 19.02 66.88 -35.11
N GLY A 337 19.47 65.64 -34.93
CA GLY A 337 19.77 64.71 -36.02
C GLY A 337 20.41 63.44 -35.51
N VAL A 338 20.22 62.35 -36.26
CA VAL A 338 20.83 61.04 -35.98
C VAL A 338 21.88 60.76 -37.04
N ILE A 339 23.13 60.58 -36.60
CA ILE A 339 24.22 60.17 -37.49
C ILE A 339 24.34 58.64 -37.38
N PRO A 340 24.06 57.88 -38.46
CA PRO A 340 24.10 56.42 -38.39
C PRO A 340 25.53 55.94 -38.14
N ARG A 341 25.70 54.87 -37.36
CA ARG A 341 27.00 54.21 -37.24
C ARG A 341 27.17 53.26 -38.43
N VAL A 342 28.11 53.55 -39.31
CA VAL A 342 28.49 52.65 -40.42
C VAL A 342 29.74 51.88 -40.02
N ASP A 343 29.81 50.61 -40.43
CA ASP A 343 31.01 49.81 -40.22
C ASP A 343 32.19 50.43 -40.97
N ARG A 344 33.28 50.70 -40.26
CA ARG A 344 34.52 51.25 -40.82
C ARG A 344 34.99 50.43 -42.02
N LYS A 345 34.86 49.09 -41.99
CA LYS A 345 35.27 48.23 -43.11
C LYS A 345 34.42 48.41 -44.35
N GLU A 346 33.13 48.71 -44.19
CA GLU A 346 32.24 49.00 -45.30
C GLU A 346 32.57 50.35 -45.91
N THR A 347 32.82 51.36 -45.07
CA THR A 347 33.25 52.69 -45.52
C THR A 347 34.59 52.64 -46.26
N GLU A 348 35.58 51.92 -45.72
CA GLU A 348 36.89 51.72 -46.36
C GLU A 348 36.75 51.03 -47.73
N ARG A 349 35.86 50.03 -47.85
CA ARG A 349 35.59 49.36 -49.14
C ARG A 349 34.95 50.31 -50.14
N ALA A 350 33.92 51.07 -49.73
CA ALA A 350 33.24 52.02 -50.59
C ALA A 350 34.19 53.10 -51.12
N ILE A 351 35.02 53.66 -50.24
CA ILE A 351 36.06 54.63 -50.61
C ILE A 351 37.08 54.01 -51.57
N GLN A 352 37.60 52.81 -51.25
CA GLN A 352 38.61 52.15 -52.09
C GLN A 352 38.11 51.83 -53.50
N GLN A 353 36.80 51.54 -53.68
CA GLN A 353 36.22 51.31 -55.01
C GLN A 353 36.29 52.55 -55.93
N GLY A 354 36.38 53.76 -55.36
CA GLY A 354 36.56 55.00 -56.10
C GLY A 354 37.98 55.23 -56.64
N PHE A 355 38.97 54.42 -56.22
CA PHE A 355 40.38 54.60 -56.56
C PHE A 355 40.99 53.35 -57.18
N LYS A 356 41.75 53.52 -58.27
CA LYS A 356 42.40 52.40 -59.00
C LYS A 356 43.54 51.76 -58.21
N GLU A 357 44.23 52.53 -57.37
CA GLU A 357 45.33 52.07 -56.53
C GLU A 357 44.91 52.03 -55.06
N LYS A 358 45.55 51.15 -54.30
CA LYS A 358 45.28 51.03 -52.86
C LYS A 358 45.75 52.28 -52.13
N LEU A 359 44.84 52.96 -51.42
CA LEU A 359 45.20 54.14 -50.66
C LEU A 359 46.13 53.76 -49.49
N ALA A 360 47.04 54.67 -49.14
CA ALA A 360 47.77 54.59 -47.89
C ALA A 360 46.81 54.65 -46.69
N LEU A 361 47.19 54.01 -45.58
CA LEU A 361 46.33 53.90 -44.39
C LEU A 361 45.92 55.28 -43.84
N GLU A 362 46.83 56.24 -43.83
CA GLU A 362 46.59 57.62 -43.38
C GLU A 362 45.58 58.34 -44.27
N THR A 363 45.69 58.19 -45.59
CA THR A 363 44.76 58.78 -46.55
C THR A 363 43.37 58.16 -46.44
N MET A 364 43.30 56.84 -46.24
CA MET A 364 42.04 56.14 -46.01
C MET A 364 41.37 56.59 -44.71
N ASP A 365 42.13 56.72 -43.62
CA ASP A 365 41.60 57.22 -42.35
C ASP A 365 41.06 58.64 -42.50
N MET A 366 41.79 59.53 -43.19
CA MET A 366 41.31 60.88 -43.50
C MET A 366 39.98 60.87 -44.25
N TYR A 367 39.83 60.01 -45.26
CA TYR A 367 38.61 59.95 -46.08
C TYR A 367 37.42 59.41 -45.29
N CYS A 368 37.63 58.40 -44.45
CA CYS A 368 36.58 57.87 -43.57
C CYS A 368 36.04 58.92 -42.59
N HIS A 369 36.84 59.91 -42.19
CA HIS A 369 36.43 60.95 -41.27
C HIS A 369 35.91 62.22 -41.96
N LEU A 370 36.16 62.39 -43.26
CA LEU A 370 35.69 63.50 -44.09
C LEU A 370 34.63 63.02 -45.11
N VAL A 371 33.71 62.19 -44.64
CA VAL A 371 32.74 61.49 -45.50
C VAL A 371 31.85 62.47 -46.30
N SER A 372 31.48 63.62 -45.73
CA SER A 372 30.70 64.64 -46.44
C SER A 372 31.43 65.24 -47.65
N LEU A 373 32.77 65.14 -47.69
CA LEU A 373 33.60 65.62 -48.80
C LEU A 373 33.87 64.51 -49.83
N PHE A 374 34.29 63.33 -49.36
CA PHE A 374 34.79 62.25 -50.24
C PHE A 374 33.74 61.23 -50.65
N ASP A 375 32.68 61.05 -49.87
CA ASP A 375 31.55 60.19 -50.21
C ASP A 375 30.22 60.92 -49.89
N PRO A 376 29.90 61.98 -50.65
CA PRO A 376 28.72 62.79 -50.39
C PRO A 376 27.41 62.01 -50.57
N GLN A 377 27.38 60.89 -51.28
CA GLN A 377 26.14 60.11 -51.46
C GLN A 377 25.92 59.07 -50.36
N SER A 378 26.86 58.93 -49.41
CA SER A 378 26.74 57.99 -48.30
C SER A 378 25.57 58.32 -47.35
N PRO A 379 25.01 57.31 -46.67
CA PRO A 379 24.04 57.51 -45.59
C PRO A 379 24.58 58.39 -44.45
N LEU A 380 25.89 58.35 -44.19
CA LEU A 380 26.55 59.23 -43.23
C LEU A 380 26.51 60.69 -43.66
N ALA A 381 26.88 60.97 -44.91
CA ALA A 381 26.82 62.32 -45.46
C ALA A 381 25.38 62.85 -45.47
N GLU A 382 24.39 61.99 -45.73
CA GLU A 382 22.97 62.37 -45.67
C GLU A 382 22.50 62.69 -44.24
N GLY A 383 22.99 61.95 -43.23
CA GLY A 383 22.78 62.28 -41.83
C GLY A 383 23.28 63.69 -41.48
N TYR A 384 24.45 64.09 -41.99
CA TYR A 384 24.97 65.45 -41.81
C TYR A 384 24.19 66.51 -42.61
N ARG A 385 23.61 66.17 -43.77
CA ARG A 385 22.70 67.06 -44.50
C ARG A 385 21.40 67.28 -43.75
N SER A 386 20.83 66.23 -43.18
CA SER A 386 19.63 66.34 -42.34
C SER A 386 19.92 67.18 -41.10
N LEU A 387 21.05 66.95 -40.43
CA LEU A 387 21.50 67.77 -39.30
C LEU A 387 21.68 69.24 -39.69
N ARG A 388 22.30 69.51 -40.84
CA ARG A 388 22.44 70.87 -41.39
C ARG A 388 21.08 71.54 -41.58
N THR A 389 20.15 70.87 -42.24
CA THR A 389 18.80 71.39 -42.49
C THR A 389 18.08 71.70 -41.17
N ASN A 390 18.14 70.79 -40.19
CA ASN A 390 17.51 70.99 -38.89
C ASN A 390 18.11 72.16 -38.11
N ILE A 391 19.45 72.31 -38.12
CA ILE A 391 20.14 73.46 -37.52
C ILE A 391 19.78 74.76 -38.24
N GLN A 392 19.62 74.72 -39.57
CA GLN A 392 19.19 75.88 -40.35
C GLN A 392 17.79 76.37 -39.93
N PHE A 393 16.86 75.44 -39.74
CA PHE A 393 15.50 75.75 -39.31
C PHE A 393 15.40 76.19 -37.83
N THR A 394 16.19 75.59 -36.93
CA THR A 394 16.12 75.89 -35.50
C THR A 394 16.91 77.12 -35.07
N GLY A 395 18.14 77.32 -35.58
CA GLY A 395 19.05 78.37 -35.09
C GLY A 395 19.38 79.47 -36.10
N LEU A 396 19.68 79.12 -37.36
CA LEU A 396 20.17 80.10 -38.36
C LEU A 396 19.06 81.03 -38.87
N ALA A 397 17.81 80.56 -38.95
CA ALA A 397 16.65 81.39 -39.26
C ALA A 397 16.38 82.48 -38.21
N GLN A 398 16.84 82.27 -36.96
CA GLN A 398 16.73 83.22 -35.85
C GLN A 398 17.97 84.13 -35.69
N GLY A 399 18.91 84.09 -36.65
CA GLY A 399 20.09 84.97 -36.67
C GLY A 399 21.31 84.46 -35.89
N GLN A 400 21.27 83.24 -35.34
CA GLN A 400 22.43 82.63 -34.68
C GLN A 400 23.50 82.24 -35.71
N ARG A 401 24.76 82.64 -35.49
CA ARG A 401 25.90 82.41 -36.40
C ARG A 401 27.05 81.61 -35.78
N VAL A 402 26.95 81.28 -34.50
CA VAL A 402 27.99 80.58 -33.74
C VAL A 402 27.36 79.33 -33.13
N LEU A 403 27.99 78.18 -33.37
CA LEU A 403 27.57 76.87 -32.86
C LEU A 403 28.76 76.25 -32.12
N ALA A 404 28.51 75.71 -30.93
CA ALA A 404 29.51 74.99 -30.14
C ALA A 404 29.16 73.49 -30.09
N PHE A 405 30.15 72.64 -30.33
CA PHE A 405 30.01 71.18 -30.25
C PHE A 405 30.60 70.66 -28.94
N VAL A 406 29.78 70.04 -28.10
CA VAL A 406 30.15 69.50 -26.78
C VAL A 406 29.61 68.08 -26.59
N SER A 407 30.16 67.37 -25.60
CA SER A 407 29.89 65.95 -25.28
C SER A 407 29.87 65.73 -23.78
N ALA A 408 29.26 64.62 -23.37
CA ALA A 408 29.44 64.08 -22.02
C ALA A 408 30.80 63.36 -21.86
N GLY A 409 31.27 62.62 -22.88
CA GLY A 409 32.47 61.79 -22.82
C GLY A 409 33.51 62.04 -23.93
N ALA A 410 34.67 61.39 -23.80
CA ALA A 410 35.68 61.33 -24.86
C ALA A 410 35.22 60.38 -25.99
N GLN A 411 35.69 60.60 -27.22
CA GLN A 411 35.43 59.72 -28.38
C GLN A 411 33.97 59.60 -28.87
N GLU A 412 33.05 60.46 -28.42
CA GLU A 412 31.65 60.51 -28.91
C GLU A 412 31.48 61.16 -30.30
N GLY A 413 32.57 61.44 -31.03
CA GLY A 413 32.49 61.93 -32.41
C GLY A 413 32.33 63.44 -32.61
N LYS A 414 32.43 64.28 -31.57
CA LYS A 414 32.34 65.77 -31.65
C LYS A 414 33.08 66.37 -32.84
N THR A 415 34.38 66.08 -32.95
CA THR A 415 35.24 66.66 -33.97
C THR A 415 34.84 66.21 -35.36
N THR A 416 34.54 64.91 -35.53
CA THR A 416 34.04 64.35 -36.78
C THR A 416 32.74 65.02 -37.20
N SER A 417 31.80 65.19 -36.26
CA SER A 417 30.51 65.83 -36.54
C SER A 417 30.66 67.31 -36.88
N ALA A 418 31.51 68.06 -36.16
CA ALA A 418 31.76 69.47 -36.42
C ALA A 418 32.37 69.70 -37.81
N VAL A 419 33.37 68.88 -38.19
CA VAL A 419 34.03 68.97 -39.49
C VAL A 419 33.07 68.63 -40.64
N ASN A 420 32.34 67.52 -40.55
CA ASN A 420 31.42 67.11 -41.61
C ASN A 420 30.22 68.06 -41.74
N LEU A 421 29.70 68.59 -40.63
CA LEU A 421 28.67 69.63 -40.70
C LEU A 421 29.23 70.92 -41.34
N ALA A 422 30.45 71.33 -40.99
CA ALA A 422 31.08 72.50 -41.59
C ALA A 422 31.23 72.35 -43.11
N ILE A 423 31.63 71.16 -43.58
CA ILE A 423 31.68 70.81 -45.01
C ILE A 423 30.27 70.88 -45.62
N ALA A 424 29.26 70.30 -44.98
CA ALA A 424 27.89 70.30 -45.49
C ALA A 424 27.29 71.72 -45.57
N LEU A 425 27.63 72.61 -44.63
CA LEU A 425 27.26 74.03 -44.66
C LEU A 425 28.02 74.80 -45.75
N ALA A 426 29.30 74.51 -45.95
CA ALA A 426 30.12 75.14 -46.99
C ALA A 426 29.66 74.74 -48.40
N GLN A 427 29.29 73.47 -48.61
CA GLN A 427 28.70 72.98 -49.86
C GLN A 427 27.36 73.67 -50.20
N ASP A 428 26.64 74.17 -49.20
CA ASP A 428 25.43 75.00 -49.36
C ASP A 428 25.73 76.48 -49.67
N GLY A 429 26.99 76.80 -49.98
CA GLY A 429 27.45 78.15 -50.32
C GLY A 429 27.63 79.09 -49.13
N LYS A 430 27.59 78.60 -47.89
CA LYS A 430 27.83 79.42 -46.70
C LYS A 430 29.33 79.62 -46.46
N ARG A 431 29.71 80.80 -45.95
CA ARG A 431 31.06 81.04 -45.43
C ARG A 431 31.14 80.49 -44.01
N VAL A 432 31.88 79.40 -43.82
CA VAL A 432 32.00 78.69 -42.55
C VAL A 432 33.42 78.87 -42.01
N LEU A 433 33.53 79.29 -40.75
CA LEU A 433 34.78 79.27 -40.00
C LEU A 433 34.69 78.16 -38.97
N LEU A 434 35.54 77.14 -39.10
CA LEU A 434 35.69 76.09 -38.10
C LEU A 434 36.84 76.46 -37.16
N VAL A 435 36.55 76.52 -35.86
CA VAL A 435 37.54 76.86 -34.82
C VAL A 435 37.76 75.63 -33.95
N ASP A 436 39.00 75.15 -33.87
CA ASP A 436 39.37 74.11 -32.91
C ASP A 436 39.57 74.75 -31.53
N ALA A 437 38.57 74.61 -30.65
CA ALA A 437 38.62 75.11 -29.28
C ALA A 437 39.14 74.05 -28.29
N ASP A 438 39.48 72.83 -28.74
CA ASP A 438 40.10 71.80 -27.90
C ASP A 438 41.62 71.97 -27.88
N LEU A 439 42.10 72.81 -26.97
CA LEU A 439 43.54 73.06 -26.79
C LEU A 439 44.29 71.87 -26.16
N ARG A 440 43.59 70.82 -25.69
CA ARG A 440 44.22 69.67 -25.05
C ARG A 440 44.64 68.61 -26.06
N LYS A 441 43.78 68.33 -27.04
CA LYS A 441 44.03 67.36 -28.12
C LYS A 441 43.50 67.90 -29.46
N PRO A 442 44.07 68.99 -29.98
CA PRO A 442 43.61 69.58 -31.24
C PRO A 442 43.88 68.59 -32.38
N ILE A 443 42.87 68.28 -33.18
CA ILE A 443 42.96 67.27 -34.26
C ILE A 443 42.34 67.77 -35.58
N ILE A 444 41.71 68.95 -35.59
CA ILE A 444 41.07 69.47 -36.82
C ILE A 444 42.10 69.76 -37.91
N HIS A 445 43.29 70.26 -37.55
CA HIS A 445 44.37 70.55 -38.50
C HIS A 445 44.87 69.27 -39.19
N GLU A 446 45.15 68.20 -38.42
CA GLU A 446 45.54 66.90 -38.96
C GLU A 446 44.44 66.32 -39.87
N ARG A 447 43.17 66.44 -39.47
CA ARG A 447 42.02 65.94 -40.22
C ARG A 447 41.83 66.62 -41.57
N LEU A 448 42.11 67.93 -41.65
CA LEU A 448 41.94 68.73 -42.86
C LEU A 448 43.21 68.84 -43.70
N GLY A 449 44.34 68.28 -43.24
CA GLY A 449 45.63 68.36 -43.92
C GLY A 449 46.21 69.78 -43.97
N LEU A 450 45.99 70.56 -42.90
CA LEU A 450 46.40 71.97 -42.76
C LEU A 450 47.68 72.17 -41.97
#